data_AF-A0A7S2R4Z9-F1
#
_entry.id   AF-A0A7S2R4Z9-F1
#
_cell.length_a   1.000
_cell.length_b   1.000
_cell.length_c   1.000
_cell.angle_alpha   90.00
_cell.angle_beta   90.00
_cell.angle_gamma   90.00
#
_symmetry.space_group_name_H-M   'P 1'
#
loop_
_entity.id
_entity.type
_entity.pdbx_description
1 polymer ?
#
loop_
_entity_poly.entity_id
_entity_poly.type
_entity_poly.pdbx_seq_one_letter_code
_entity_poly.pdbx_strand_id
1 'polypeptide(L)'
;KNDLTEPIDTNDNQFNDSSESTSMKQEKDRPMPIRGIQRLMVNSMISSLQVPNMTYADEVNMKNLKHIRSQVKPVAEAQGIKLSYLPFMIKAASLAMIEFP
;
A
#
# COMPACT_ATOMS: atom_id res chain seq x y z
N LYS A 1 -9.61 -37.91 -7.61
CA LYS A 1 -10.19 -37.48 -8.90
C LYS A 1 -9.90 -36.00 -9.06
N ASN A 2 -8.78 -35.74 -9.74
CA ASN A 2 -8.45 -34.56 -10.56
C ASN A 2 -8.35 -33.25 -9.77
N ASP A 3 -7.17 -32.78 -9.34
CA ASP A 3 -5.93 -32.52 -10.08
C ASP A 3 -6.10 -31.48 -11.20
N LEU A 4 -5.73 -30.24 -10.89
CA LEU A 4 -5.53 -29.09 -11.77
C LEU A 4 -4.44 -28.20 -11.13
N THR A 5 -3.23 -28.74 -10.99
CA THR A 5 -2.06 -27.90 -11.26
C THR A 5 -1.94 -27.78 -12.76
N GLU A 6 -1.80 -26.57 -13.28
CA GLU A 6 -0.71 -26.31 -14.21
C GLU A 6 -0.13 -24.92 -13.89
N PRO A 7 1.19 -24.78 -13.72
CA PRO A 7 1.84 -23.48 -13.69
C PRO A 7 1.87 -22.92 -15.13
N ILE A 8 1.43 -21.68 -15.29
CA ILE A 8 1.54 -20.97 -16.57
C ILE A 8 3.00 -20.51 -16.69
N ASP A 9 3.85 -21.39 -17.22
CA ASP A 9 5.16 -21.02 -17.76
C ASP A 9 4.97 -20.54 -19.20
N THR A 10 4.68 -19.25 -19.39
CA THR A 10 4.82 -18.59 -20.70
C THR A 10 6.13 -17.81 -20.69
N ASN A 11 7.19 -18.50 -21.08
CA ASN A 11 8.53 -17.96 -21.22
C ASN A 11 8.85 -17.79 -22.71
N ASP A 12 8.25 -16.78 -23.34
CA ASP A 12 8.62 -16.32 -24.68
C ASP A 12 9.43 -15.03 -24.55
N ASN A 13 10.75 -15.17 -24.41
CA ASN A 13 11.65 -14.14 -24.93
C ASN A 13 13.02 -14.73 -25.23
N GLN A 14 13.19 -15.14 -26.48
CA GLN A 14 14.52 -15.27 -27.09
C GLN A 14 15.09 -13.85 -27.26
N PHE A 15 15.87 -13.40 -26.28
CA PHE A 15 16.89 -12.38 -26.49
C PHE A 15 18.22 -12.93 -25.99
N ASN A 16 18.97 -13.48 -26.94
CA ASN A 16 20.34 -13.89 -26.80
C ASN A 16 21.20 -12.62 -26.99
N ASP A 17 21.76 -12.07 -25.92
CA ASP A 17 22.94 -11.21 -26.02
C ASP A 17 24.00 -11.71 -25.03
N SER A 18 25.12 -12.07 -25.62
CA SER A 18 26.25 -12.71 -24.97
C SER A 18 27.24 -11.66 -24.52
N SER A 19 27.35 -11.38 -23.21
CA SER A 19 28.60 -10.94 -22.57
C SER A 19 28.55 -11.02 -21.04
N GLU A 20 29.66 -11.54 -20.48
CA GLU A 20 30.14 -11.45 -19.10
C GLU A 20 29.50 -12.32 -17.99
N SER A 21 30.17 -13.47 -17.82
CA SER A 21 30.17 -14.31 -16.63
C SER A 21 30.65 -13.57 -15.39
N THR A 22 29.73 -13.19 -14.51
CA THR A 22 29.99 -13.08 -13.07
C THR A 22 29.09 -14.07 -12.35
N SER A 23 29.70 -15.07 -11.72
CA SER A 23 29.03 -16.17 -11.01
C SER A 23 28.18 -15.65 -9.85
N MET A 24 26.89 -15.44 -10.09
CA MET A 24 25.89 -15.31 -9.04
C MET A 24 25.32 -16.70 -8.78
N LYS A 25 25.69 -17.30 -7.64
CA LYS A 25 24.98 -18.49 -7.12
C LYS A 25 23.50 -18.12 -7.03
N GLN A 26 22.65 -18.73 -7.86
CA GLN A 26 21.21 -18.70 -7.65
C GLN A 26 20.92 -19.34 -6.29
N GLU A 27 20.56 -18.50 -5.33
CA GLU A 27 19.99 -18.94 -4.07
C GLU A 27 18.72 -19.74 -4.37
N LYS A 28 18.59 -20.94 -3.80
CA LYS A 28 17.45 -21.82 -4.05
C LYS A 28 16.17 -21.16 -3.55
N ASP A 29 15.16 -21.07 -4.42
CA ASP A 29 13.83 -20.60 -4.05
C ASP A 29 13.24 -21.43 -2.90
N ARG A 30 12.69 -20.74 -1.90
CA ARG A 30 12.04 -21.36 -0.74
C ARG A 30 10.57 -20.98 -0.71
N PRO A 31 9.63 -21.94 -0.86
CA PRO A 31 8.22 -21.64 -0.74
C PRO A 31 7.86 -21.32 0.72
N MET A 32 7.42 -20.08 0.98
CA MET A 32 6.88 -19.66 2.27
C MET A 32 5.35 -19.74 2.27
N PRO A 33 4.71 -20.45 3.22
CA PRO A 33 3.27 -20.57 3.25
C PRO A 33 2.60 -19.28 3.76
N ILE A 34 1.59 -18.80 3.03
CA ILE A 34 0.76 -17.65 3.44
C ILE A 34 -0.23 -18.07 4.53
N ARG A 35 -0.07 -17.52 5.75
CA ARG A 35 -0.84 -17.90 6.94
C ARG A 35 -1.42 -16.69 7.67
N GLY A 36 -2.49 -16.92 8.43
CA GLY A 36 -3.11 -15.91 9.29
C GLY A 36 -3.57 -14.66 8.55
N ILE A 37 -3.11 -13.48 9.02
CA ILE A 37 -3.51 -12.16 8.53
C ILE A 37 -3.21 -11.98 7.03
N GLN A 38 -2.10 -12.55 6.54
CA GLN A 38 -1.72 -12.40 5.13
C GLN A 38 -2.73 -13.08 4.19
N ARG A 39 -3.30 -14.22 4.60
CA ARG A 39 -4.35 -14.89 3.81
C ARG A 39 -5.61 -14.03 3.74
N LEU A 40 -6.00 -13.41 4.86
CA LEU A 40 -7.15 -12.51 4.90
C LEU A 40 -6.94 -11.28 4.02
N MET A 41 -5.72 -10.71 4.05
CA MET A 41 -5.34 -9.60 3.18
C MET A 41 -5.49 -9.95 1.69
N VAL A 42 -4.99 -11.12 1.27
CA VAL A 42 -5.12 -11.59 -0.11
C VAL A 42 -6.59 -11.75 -0.49
N ASN A 43 -7.41 -12.38 0.36
CA ASN A 43 -8.84 -12.56 0.09
C ASN A 43 -9.58 -11.21 -0.02
N SER A 44 -9.27 -10.25 0.85
CA SER A 44 -9.84 -8.91 0.80
C SER A 44 -9.44 -8.19 -0.48
N MET A 45 -8.17 -8.29 -0.88
CA MET A 45 -7.65 -7.64 -2.08
C MET A 45 -8.30 -8.19 -3.36
N ILE A 46 -8.46 -9.52 -3.44
CA ILE A 46 -9.14 -10.17 -4.57
C ILE A 46 -10.60 -9.71 -4.65
N SER A 47 -11.28 -9.59 -3.50
CA SER A 47 -12.68 -9.13 -3.46
C SER A 47 -12.85 -7.71 -4.00
N SER A 48 -11.86 -6.83 -3.78
CA SER A 48 -11.88 -5.46 -4.29
C SER A 48 -11.83 -5.36 -5.83
N LEU A 49 -11.42 -6.41 -6.54
CA LEU A 49 -11.42 -6.42 -8.02
C LEU A 49 -12.84 -6.41 -8.62
N GLN A 50 -13.88 -6.70 -7.83
CA GLN A 50 -15.27 -6.67 -8.29
C GLN A 50 -15.79 -5.24 -8.50
N VAL A 51 -15.18 -4.25 -7.85
CA VAL A 51 -15.59 -2.85 -7.94
C VAL A 51 -14.72 -2.14 -8.98
N PRO A 52 -15.29 -1.43 -9.97
CA PRO A 52 -14.51 -0.65 -10.92
C PRO A 52 -13.84 0.54 -10.21
N ASN A 53 -12.52 0.52 -10.10
CA ASN A 53 -11.75 1.55 -9.41
C ASN A 53 -11.53 2.78 -10.30
N MET A 54 -11.93 3.96 -9.81
CA MET A 54 -11.56 5.26 -10.37
C MET A 54 -10.57 5.94 -9.44
N THR A 55 -9.40 6.31 -9.96
CA THR A 55 -8.38 7.05 -9.19
C THR A 55 -8.46 8.53 -9.52
N TYR A 56 -8.63 9.36 -8.49
CA TYR A 56 -8.58 10.82 -8.58
C TYR A 56 -7.56 11.35 -7.58
N ALA A 57 -6.78 12.35 -8.00
CA ALA A 57 -5.76 12.99 -7.17
C ALA A 57 -5.82 14.51 -7.36
N ASP A 58 -5.59 15.25 -6.28
CA ASP A 58 -5.59 16.71 -6.25
C ASP A 58 -4.46 17.23 -5.34
N GLU A 59 -4.05 18.48 -5.57
CA GLU A 59 -2.97 19.13 -4.82
C GLU A 59 -3.52 20.06 -3.74
N VAL A 60 -2.99 19.94 -2.52
CA VAL A 60 -3.46 20.72 -1.37
C VAL A 60 -2.31 21.51 -0.74
N ASN A 61 -2.53 22.83 -0.56
CA ASN A 61 -1.57 23.71 0.10
C ASN A 61 -1.65 23.61 1.63
N MET A 62 -0.57 23.13 2.26
CA MET A 62 -0.50 22.89 3.71
C MET A 62 0.16 24.03 4.52
N LYS A 63 0.41 25.21 3.96
CA LYS A 63 1.14 26.30 4.66
C LYS A 63 0.49 26.67 5.99
N ASN A 64 -0.81 26.96 5.98
CA ASN A 64 -1.54 27.39 7.18
C ASN A 64 -1.66 26.25 8.20
N LEU A 65 -1.87 25.01 7.73
CA LEU A 65 -1.97 23.84 8.59
C LEU A 65 -0.65 23.57 9.34
N LYS A 66 0.49 23.75 8.67
CA LYS A 66 1.81 23.61 9.29
C LYS A 66 2.02 24.66 10.39
N HIS A 67 1.56 25.89 10.16
CA HIS A 67 1.64 26.96 11.16
C HIS A 67 0.83 26.62 12.42
N ILE A 68 -0.45 26.27 12.27
CA ILE A 68 -1.32 25.88 13.38
C ILE A 68 -0.75 24.67 14.13
N ARG A 69 -0.29 23.65 13.39
CA ARG A 69 0.35 22.48 14.00
C ARG A 69 1.54 22.85 14.87
N SER A 70 2.37 23.80 14.45
CA SER A 70 3.54 24.23 15.25
C SER A 70 3.14 24.89 16.58
N GLN A 71 2.02 25.61 16.60
CA GLN A 71 1.49 26.25 17.80
C GLN A 71 0.84 25.25 18.76
N VAL A 72 0.17 24.22 18.23
CA VAL A 72 -0.58 23.24 19.03
C VAL A 72 0.29 22.05 19.47
N LYS A 73 1.39 21.77 18.76
CA LYS A 73 2.35 20.71 19.11
C LYS A 73 2.83 20.75 20.58
N PRO A 74 3.25 21.89 21.16
CA PRO A 74 3.69 21.92 22.56
C PRO A 74 2.57 21.54 23.55
N VAL A 75 1.32 21.90 23.25
CA VAL A 75 0.16 21.54 24.08
C VAL A 75 -0.10 20.03 24.01
N ALA A 76 -0.02 19.45 22.82
CA ALA A 76 -0.18 18.00 22.63
C ALA A 76 0.97 17.20 23.29
N GLU A 77 2.20 17.74 23.25
CA GLU A 77 3.36 17.14 23.93
C GLU A 77 3.23 17.18 25.44
N ALA A 78 2.66 18.25 26.02
CA ALA A 78 2.32 18.30 27.43
C ALA A 78 1.30 17.20 27.84
N GLN A 79 0.48 16.75 26.90
CA GLN A 79 -0.45 15.63 27.08
C GLN A 79 0.14 14.27 26.70
N GLY A 80 1.41 14.21 26.29
CA GLY A 80 2.09 12.97 25.87
C GLY A 80 1.66 12.44 24.50
N ILE A 81 0.95 13.24 23.69
CA ILE A 81 0.38 12.81 22.41
C ILE A 81 1.26 13.30 21.25
N LYS A 82 1.64 12.37 20.37
CA LYS A 82 2.37 12.71 19.14
C LYS A 82 1.44 13.28 18.08
N LEU A 83 1.47 14.60 17.89
CA LEU A 83 0.65 15.28 16.89
C LEU A 83 1.22 15.11 15.46
N SER A 84 0.59 14.23 14.67
CA SER A 84 0.82 14.06 13.22
C SER A 84 -0.18 14.87 12.38
N TYR A 85 -0.09 14.82 11.04
CA TYR A 85 -1.08 15.45 10.16
C TYR A 85 -2.37 14.63 10.01
N LEU A 86 -2.30 13.33 10.29
CA LEU A 86 -3.42 12.40 10.18
C LEU A 86 -4.71 12.84 10.93
N PRO A 87 -4.67 13.32 12.20
CA PRO A 87 -5.88 13.76 12.89
C PRO A 87 -6.59 14.93 12.19
N PHE A 88 -5.85 15.82 11.53
CA PHE A 88 -6.45 16.92 10.75
C PHE A 88 -7.16 16.40 9.50
N MET A 89 -6.55 15.44 8.79
CA MET A 89 -7.15 14.82 7.61
C MET A 89 -8.41 14.02 7.96
N ILE A 90 -8.38 13.26 9.05
CA ILE A 90 -9.56 12.51 9.53
C ILE A 90 -10.69 13.48 9.90
N LYS A 91 -10.38 14.58 10.60
CA LYS A 91 -11.41 15.56 10.98
C LYS A 91 -11.99 16.27 9.75
N ALA A 92 -11.19 16.63 8.77
CA ALA A 92 -11.65 17.21 7.51
C ALA A 92 -12.54 16.24 6.73
N ALA A 93 -12.11 14.98 6.56
CA ALA A 93 -12.89 13.95 5.88
C ALA A 93 -14.24 13.69 6.58
N SER A 94 -14.26 13.64 7.92
CA SER A 94 -15.50 13.49 8.69
C SER A 94 -16.48 14.64 8.47
N LEU A 95 -16.00 15.89 8.34
CA LEU A 95 -16.88 17.02 8.02
C LEU A 95 -17.39 16.94 6.58
N ALA A 96 -16.54 16.55 5.64
CA ALA A 96 -16.92 16.42 4.23
C ALA A 96 -17.99 15.33 4.01
N MET A 97 -17.88 14.17 4.68
CA MET A 97 -18.88 13.09 4.58
C MET A 97 -20.25 13.49 5.15
N ILE A 98 -20.31 14.46 6.06
CA ILE A 98 -21.59 14.98 6.57
C ILE A 98 -22.27 15.89 5.53
N GLU A 99 -21.48 16.65 4.78
CA GLU A 99 -21.97 17.57 3.75
C GLU A 99 -22.35 16.84 2.44
N PHE A 100 -21.63 15.76 2.10
CA PHE A 100 -21.84 14.94 0.91
C PHE A 100 -22.08 13.47 1.32
N PRO A 101 -23.34 13.09 1.62
CA PRO A 101 -23.67 11.73 2.05
C PRO A 101 -23.57 10.69 0.92
#